data_AF-A0A5C7N1X6-F1
#
_entry.id   AF-A0A5C7N1X6-F1
#
_cell.length_a   1.000
_cell.length_b   1.000
_cell.length_c   1.000
_cell.angle_alpha   90.00
_cell.angle_beta   90.00
_cell.angle_gamma   90.00
#
_symmetry.space_group_name_H-M   'P 1'
#
loop_
_entity.id
_entity.type
_entity.pdbx_description
1 polymer ?
#
loop_
_entity_poly.entity_id
_entity_poly.type
_entity_poly.pdbx_seq_one_letter_code
_entity_poly.pdbx_strand_id
1 'polypeptide(L)'
;MDNNIFHLSTSMCPAHRKAVLSQVRQLLEADENVLCISTQLIEAGVDVDFGAVIRFTAGLDSIAQAAGRCSRNGKRRNPDGSLKKGRVSIVNPADENLDMLPSIKEGKQITERLLREFAENPERFDQGDLIGPTAMQWYFRYYFFERQAEMTYPVKSIGWDDNLLGLLSSNEKLVQDFARVNKTKPTIYFKQSFMTAAKAFKAIDAPTRGIIVPYDQRANEIITALCAAYEPDKQFGLLREAQQYTVNIFPNLLMALDEAKAIHAVQDGIDILYLMKPEYYSEHFGLADLPTQKGTNFYDF
;
A
#
# COMPACT_ATOMS: atom_id res chain seq x y z
N MET A 1 -4.50 32.39 1.40
CA MET A 1 -5.36 31.35 1.99
C MET A 1 -4.69 29.99 1.75
N ASP A 2 -3.36 29.90 1.96
CA ASP A 2 -2.53 28.90 1.26
C ASP A 2 -1.71 27.98 2.19
N ASN A 3 -1.98 27.93 3.50
CA ASN A 3 -0.99 27.36 4.44
C ASN A 3 -1.26 25.98 5.02
N ASN A 4 -2.39 25.32 4.73
CA ASN A 4 -2.74 24.03 5.36
C ASN A 4 -3.01 22.93 4.31
N ILE A 5 -2.22 22.91 3.24
CA ILE A 5 -2.25 21.85 2.23
C ILE A 5 -1.13 20.86 2.53
N PHE A 6 -1.48 19.59 2.64
CA PHE A 6 -0.56 18.51 2.96
C PHE A 6 -0.62 17.42 1.90
N HIS A 7 0.52 16.79 1.65
CA HIS A 7 0.61 15.59 0.86
C HIS A 7 1.15 14.42 1.69
N LEU A 8 0.64 13.22 1.42
CA LEU A 8 1.09 11.99 2.05
C LEU A 8 1.15 10.87 1.02
N SER A 9 2.33 10.30 0.81
CA SER A 9 2.52 9.17 -0.09
C SER A 9 3.51 8.15 0.48
N THR A 10 3.62 7.01 -0.19
CA THR A 10 4.64 5.98 0.12
C THR A 10 6.05 6.39 -0.30
N SER A 11 6.20 7.46 -1.09
CA SER A 11 7.51 8.03 -1.45
C SER A 11 8.16 8.81 -0.29
N MET A 12 7.39 9.08 0.78
CA MET A 12 7.90 9.69 2.01
C MET A 12 8.35 8.60 2.99
N CYS A 13 9.50 8.82 3.65
CA CYS A 13 9.95 7.90 4.69
C CYS A 13 9.00 7.91 5.91
N PRO A 14 8.96 6.85 6.73
CA PRO A 14 8.12 6.80 7.93
C PRO A 14 8.23 8.01 8.86
N ALA A 15 9.45 8.49 9.13
CA ALA A 15 9.69 9.66 9.98
C ALA A 15 9.01 10.91 9.41
N HIS A 16 9.17 11.15 8.11
CA HIS A 16 8.54 12.26 7.40
C HIS A 16 7.00 12.19 7.47
N ARG A 17 6.42 11.02 7.15
CA ARG A 17 4.96 10.82 7.23
C ARG A 17 4.42 11.07 8.65
N LYS A 18 5.16 10.65 9.68
CA LYS A 18 4.78 10.86 11.07
C LYS A 18 4.76 12.34 11.44
N ALA A 19 5.74 13.11 10.97
CA ALA A 19 5.80 14.57 11.19
C ALA A 19 4.59 15.27 10.53
N VAL A 20 4.32 14.99 9.26
CA VAL A 20 3.19 15.56 8.52
C VAL A 20 1.85 15.19 9.17
N LEU A 21 1.67 13.92 9.55
CA LEU A 21 0.46 13.46 10.24
C LEU A 21 0.26 14.11 11.60
N SER A 22 1.34 14.36 12.36
CA SER A 22 1.27 15.09 13.62
C SER A 22 0.74 16.50 13.42
N GLN A 23 1.24 17.19 12.39
CA GLN A 23 0.80 18.55 12.06
C GLN A 23 -0.67 18.58 11.61
N VAL A 24 -1.06 17.66 10.71
CA VAL A 24 -2.46 17.51 10.27
C VAL A 24 -3.39 17.29 11.46
N ARG A 25 -3.02 16.42 12.41
CA ARG A 25 -3.81 16.16 13.62
C ARG A 25 -4.00 17.41 14.47
N GLN A 26 -2.91 18.14 14.75
CA GLN A 26 -2.97 19.36 15.55
C GLN A 26 -3.90 20.41 14.93
N LEU A 27 -3.83 20.59 13.61
CA LEU A 27 -4.71 21.53 12.89
C LEU A 27 -6.17 21.06 12.90
N LEU A 28 -6.43 19.76 12.71
CA LEU A 28 -7.79 19.21 12.79
C LEU A 28 -8.38 19.32 14.21
N GLU A 29 -7.57 19.17 15.25
CA GLU A 29 -7.98 19.35 16.65
C GLU A 29 -8.30 20.82 16.98
N ALA A 30 -7.62 21.75 16.32
CA ALA A 30 -7.89 23.19 16.41
C ALA A 30 -9.07 23.67 15.55
N ASP A 31 -9.79 22.75 14.87
CA ASP A 31 -10.87 23.03 13.92
C ASP A 31 -10.45 23.92 12.74
N GLU A 32 -9.17 23.84 12.36
CA GLU A 32 -8.63 24.56 11.20
C GLU A 32 -9.00 23.87 9.88
N ASN A 33 -9.06 24.68 8.81
CA ASN A 33 -9.26 24.14 7.47
C ASN A 33 -7.97 23.46 7.00
N VAL A 34 -8.05 22.15 6.76
CA VAL A 34 -6.92 21.32 6.29
C VAL A 34 -7.33 20.59 5.02
N LEU A 35 -6.48 20.69 3.99
CA LEU A 35 -6.59 19.87 2.79
C LEU A 35 -5.44 18.86 2.79
N CYS A 36 -5.76 17.56 2.80
CA CYS A 36 -4.76 16.51 2.72
C CYS A 36 -4.99 15.69 1.46
N ILE A 37 -3.98 15.62 0.60
CA ILE A 37 -3.96 14.85 -0.63
C ILE A 37 -3.07 13.64 -0.39
N SER A 38 -3.57 12.44 -0.66
CA SER A 38 -2.81 11.24 -0.40
C SER A 38 -3.20 10.10 -1.31
N THR A 39 -2.28 9.16 -1.45
CA THR A 39 -2.55 7.83 -1.98
C THR A 39 -3.32 6.98 -0.97
N GLN A 40 -3.26 5.65 -1.08
CA GLN A 40 -3.97 4.72 -0.19
C GLN A 40 -3.48 4.74 1.28
N LEU A 41 -2.49 5.58 1.60
CA LEU A 41 -1.84 5.60 2.91
C LEU A 41 -2.79 5.92 4.07
N ILE A 42 -3.77 6.82 3.87
CA ILE A 42 -4.65 7.25 4.96
C ILE A 42 -5.84 6.31 5.21
N GLU A 43 -6.08 5.33 4.34
CA GLU A 43 -7.24 4.43 4.44
C GLU A 43 -7.19 3.59 5.72
N ALA A 44 -6.02 3.02 6.03
CA ALA A 44 -5.80 2.16 7.17
C ALA A 44 -4.58 2.61 8.00
N GLY A 45 -4.66 2.42 9.32
CA GLY A 45 -3.49 2.62 10.21
C GLY A 45 -3.19 4.07 10.60
N VAL A 46 -3.96 5.05 10.13
CA VAL A 46 -3.79 6.47 10.49
C VAL A 46 -5.00 7.00 11.27
N ASP A 47 -4.74 7.58 12.44
CA ASP A 47 -5.76 8.24 13.25
C ASP A 47 -5.94 9.71 12.85
N VAL A 48 -6.78 9.98 11.86
CA VAL A 48 -7.18 11.33 11.42
C VAL A 48 -8.68 11.33 11.12
N ASP A 49 -9.32 12.48 11.31
CA ASP A 49 -10.77 12.64 11.18
C ASP A 49 -11.14 13.89 10.37
N PHE A 50 -11.45 13.69 9.10
CA PHE A 50 -11.79 14.76 8.17
C PHE A 50 -13.30 15.01 8.09
N GLY A 51 -13.70 16.25 7.82
CA GLY A 51 -15.11 16.61 7.62
C GLY A 51 -15.66 16.13 6.27
N ALA A 52 -14.80 15.96 5.28
CA ALA A 52 -15.13 15.44 3.96
C ALA A 52 -13.97 14.62 3.41
N VAL A 53 -14.29 13.63 2.59
CA VAL A 53 -13.33 12.81 1.84
C VAL A 53 -13.75 12.84 0.38
N ILE A 54 -12.78 13.07 -0.50
CA ILE A 54 -12.94 12.91 -1.95
C ILE A 54 -12.03 11.76 -2.36
N ARG A 55 -12.57 10.77 -3.06
CA ARG A 55 -11.84 9.57 -3.44
C ARG A 55 -12.13 9.21 -4.89
N PHE A 56 -11.12 8.76 -5.61
CA PHE A 56 -11.36 8.09 -6.88
C PHE A 56 -12.12 6.77 -6.67
N THR A 57 -12.93 6.38 -7.65
CA THR A 57 -13.59 5.07 -7.68
C THR A 57 -12.56 3.95 -7.53
N ALA A 58 -12.77 3.08 -6.55
CA ALA A 58 -11.93 1.92 -6.26
C ALA A 58 -12.81 0.78 -5.74
N GLY A 59 -12.21 -0.25 -5.16
CA GLY A 59 -12.92 -1.27 -4.39
C GLY A 59 -13.81 -0.68 -3.29
N LEU A 60 -14.97 -1.30 -3.05
CA LEU A 60 -15.94 -0.83 -2.05
C LEU A 60 -15.36 -0.88 -0.63
N ASP A 61 -14.50 -1.87 -0.37
CA ASP A 61 -13.73 -2.00 0.86
C ASP A 61 -12.81 -0.80 1.11
N SER A 62 -12.05 -0.38 0.10
CA SER A 62 -11.23 0.83 0.13
C SER A 62 -12.06 2.10 0.33
N ILE A 63 -13.22 2.19 -0.32
CA ILE A 63 -14.16 3.33 -0.14
C ILE A 63 -14.65 3.38 1.30
N ALA A 64 -15.05 2.25 1.88
CA ALA A 64 -15.51 2.19 3.26
C ALA A 64 -14.39 2.49 4.27
N GLN A 65 -13.16 2.05 4.00
CA GLN A 65 -11.99 2.41 4.82
C GLN A 65 -11.76 3.93 4.83
N ALA A 66 -11.82 4.56 3.65
CA ALA A 66 -11.74 6.02 3.52
C ALA A 66 -12.92 6.73 4.21
N ALA A 67 -14.14 6.18 4.07
CA ALA A 67 -15.33 6.68 4.77
C ALA A 67 -15.19 6.61 6.29
N GLY A 68 -14.51 5.58 6.81
CA GLY A 68 -14.18 5.46 8.23
C GLY A 68 -13.24 6.54 8.77
N ARG A 69 -12.59 7.32 7.89
CA ARG A 69 -11.79 8.52 8.23
C ARG A 69 -12.57 9.82 8.11
N CYS A 70 -13.85 9.74 7.74
CA CYS A 70 -14.73 10.89 7.59
C CYS A 70 -15.72 10.97 8.76
N SER A 71 -15.61 12.04 9.56
CA SER A 71 -16.46 12.33 10.72
C SER A 71 -16.57 11.19 11.73
N ARG A 72 -15.45 10.50 11.96
CA ARG A 72 -15.30 9.32 12.81
C ARG A 72 -15.65 9.61 14.28
N ASN A 73 -15.42 10.83 14.76
CA ASN A 73 -15.57 11.14 16.18
C ASN A 73 -16.93 11.74 16.57
N GLY A 74 -17.83 12.02 15.62
CA GLY A 74 -19.15 12.62 15.92
C GLY A 74 -19.06 13.96 16.68
N LYS A 75 -17.91 14.66 16.60
CA LYS A 75 -17.67 15.90 17.35
C LYS A 75 -18.22 17.13 16.67
N ARG A 76 -18.40 17.07 15.34
CA ARG A 76 -18.86 18.20 14.54
C ARG A 76 -20.38 18.32 14.68
N ARG A 77 -20.87 19.48 15.11
CA ARG A 77 -22.30 19.77 15.23
C ARG A 77 -22.71 20.83 14.22
N ASN A 78 -23.92 20.70 13.70
CA ASN A 78 -24.59 21.77 12.97
C ASN A 78 -24.97 22.89 13.96
N PRO A 79 -25.28 24.11 13.47
CA PRO A 79 -25.73 25.22 14.32
C PRO A 79 -26.97 24.90 15.17
N ASP A 80 -27.78 23.93 14.75
CA ASP A 80 -28.96 23.42 15.48
C ASP A 80 -28.64 22.36 16.55
N GLY A 81 -27.35 22.03 16.75
CA GLY A 81 -26.88 21.03 17.71
C GLY A 81 -26.91 19.59 17.22
N SER A 82 -27.46 19.31 16.03
CA SER A 82 -27.45 17.98 15.41
C SER A 82 -26.05 17.56 14.96
N LEU A 83 -25.78 16.26 14.89
CA LEU A 83 -24.49 15.76 14.43
C LEU A 83 -24.30 16.06 12.94
N LYS A 84 -23.20 16.74 12.61
CA LYS A 84 -22.82 16.99 11.23
C LYS A 84 -22.25 15.69 10.65
N LYS A 85 -22.97 15.12 9.68
CA LYS A 85 -22.52 13.92 8.96
C LYS A 85 -21.33 14.26 8.07
N GLY A 86 -20.36 13.35 8.04
CA GLY A 86 -19.27 13.39 7.08
C GLY A 86 -19.79 13.17 5.66
N ARG A 87 -19.08 13.72 4.67
CA ARG A 87 -19.39 13.51 3.26
C ARG A 87 -18.23 12.78 2.58
N VAL A 88 -18.54 11.65 1.97
CA VAL A 88 -17.63 10.93 1.08
C VAL A 88 -18.12 11.13 -0.35
N SER A 89 -17.28 11.72 -1.19
CA SER A 89 -17.57 11.91 -2.62
C SER A 89 -16.68 10.98 -3.42
N ILE A 90 -17.30 10.10 -4.20
CA ILE A 90 -16.60 9.19 -5.10
C ILE A 90 -16.57 9.85 -6.49
N VAL A 91 -15.38 9.97 -7.06
CA VAL A 91 -15.15 10.58 -8.38
C VAL A 91 -14.69 9.49 -9.33
N ASN A 92 -15.36 9.35 -10.47
CA ASN A 92 -14.87 8.50 -11.56
C ASN A 92 -14.09 9.38 -12.54
N PRO A 93 -12.75 9.40 -12.50
CA PRO A 93 -11.95 10.17 -13.45
C PRO A 93 -12.13 9.65 -14.88
N ALA A 94 -12.18 10.55 -15.87
CA ALA A 94 -12.24 10.18 -17.28
C ALA A 94 -10.92 9.51 -17.72
N ASP A 95 -9.79 10.03 -17.23
CA ASP A 95 -8.45 9.57 -17.53
C ASP A 95 -7.80 8.96 -16.27
N GLU A 96 -7.76 7.64 -16.19
CA GLU A 96 -7.08 6.90 -15.12
C GLU A 96 -6.47 5.63 -15.69
N ASN A 97 -5.14 5.51 -15.59
CA ASN A 97 -4.43 4.31 -16.03
C ASN A 97 -4.27 3.33 -14.86
N LEU A 98 -5.08 2.28 -14.86
CA LEU A 98 -5.04 1.19 -13.87
C LEU A 98 -4.41 -0.10 -14.44
N ASP A 99 -3.71 -0.04 -15.57
CA ASP A 99 -3.20 -1.25 -16.24
C ASP A 99 -2.15 -1.98 -15.40
N MET A 100 -1.40 -1.24 -14.58
CA MET A 100 -0.42 -1.79 -13.63
C MET A 100 -1.04 -2.12 -12.26
N LEU A 101 -2.34 -1.87 -12.06
CA LEU A 101 -3.05 -2.02 -10.79
C LEU A 101 -4.31 -2.89 -10.97
N PRO A 102 -4.17 -4.17 -11.34
CA PRO A 102 -5.29 -5.03 -11.72
C PRO A 102 -6.32 -5.24 -10.60
N SER A 103 -5.88 -5.34 -9.34
CA SER A 103 -6.79 -5.44 -8.19
C SER A 103 -7.67 -4.21 -8.01
N ILE A 104 -7.11 -3.01 -8.23
CA ILE A 104 -7.89 -1.76 -8.16
C ILE A 104 -8.82 -1.66 -9.35
N LYS A 105 -8.38 -2.09 -10.55
CA LYS A 105 -9.18 -2.10 -11.78
C LYS A 105 -10.42 -3.00 -11.63
N GLU A 106 -10.24 -4.24 -11.17
CA GLU A 106 -11.34 -5.16 -10.90
C GLU A 106 -12.25 -4.66 -9.78
N GLY A 107 -11.66 -4.22 -8.66
CA GLY A 107 -12.41 -3.65 -7.54
C GLY A 107 -13.28 -2.46 -7.96
N LYS A 108 -12.75 -1.57 -8.81
CA LYS A 108 -13.50 -0.44 -9.42
C LYS A 108 -14.69 -0.94 -10.24
N GLN A 109 -14.50 -1.91 -11.13
CA GLN A 109 -15.58 -2.45 -11.98
C GLN A 109 -16.73 -3.05 -11.14
N ILE A 110 -16.38 -3.80 -10.10
CA ILE A 110 -17.38 -4.41 -9.20
C ILE A 110 -18.10 -3.33 -8.38
N THR A 111 -17.39 -2.31 -7.90
CA THR A 111 -18.01 -1.17 -7.22
C THR A 111 -18.96 -0.42 -8.16
N GLU A 112 -18.56 -0.13 -9.40
CA GLU A 112 -19.44 0.54 -10.38
C GLU A 112 -20.71 -0.26 -10.65
N ARG A 113 -20.61 -1.59 -10.72
CA ARG A 113 -21.77 -2.48 -10.78
C ARG A 113 -22.66 -2.34 -9.54
N LEU A 114 -22.09 -2.39 -8.34
CA LEU A 114 -22.86 -2.26 -7.10
C LEU A 114 -23.53 -0.89 -6.95
N LEU A 115 -22.86 0.18 -7.37
CA LEU A 115 -23.43 1.53 -7.39
C LEU A 115 -24.67 1.60 -8.29
N ARG A 116 -24.65 0.90 -9.43
CA ARG A 116 -25.81 0.79 -10.33
C ARG A 116 -26.94 -0.03 -9.72
N GLU A 117 -26.62 -1.21 -9.17
CA GLU A 117 -27.60 -2.06 -8.47
C GLU A 117 -28.23 -1.31 -7.28
N PHE A 118 -27.44 -0.50 -6.57
CA PHE A 118 -27.91 0.36 -5.48
C PHE A 118 -28.82 1.49 -5.97
N ALA A 119 -28.47 2.15 -7.07
CA ALA A 119 -29.31 3.21 -7.66
C ALA A 119 -30.68 2.67 -8.14
N GLU A 120 -30.72 1.43 -8.63
CA GLU A 120 -31.94 0.77 -9.09
C GLU A 120 -32.81 0.27 -7.93
N ASN A 121 -32.22 -0.27 -6.86
CA ASN A 121 -32.95 -0.78 -5.70
C ASN A 121 -32.19 -0.58 -4.37
N PRO A 122 -32.29 0.61 -3.75
CA PRO A 122 -31.59 0.91 -2.49
C PRO A 122 -32.05 0.04 -1.31
N GLU A 123 -33.31 -0.39 -1.29
CA GLU A 123 -33.89 -1.17 -0.18
C GLU A 123 -33.23 -2.54 -0.01
N ARG A 124 -32.63 -3.07 -1.08
CA ARG A 124 -31.84 -4.31 -1.05
C ARG A 124 -30.59 -4.22 -0.16
N PHE A 125 -30.10 -3.01 0.10
CA PHE A 125 -28.83 -2.77 0.80
C PHE A 125 -29.08 -2.10 2.15
N ASP A 126 -29.52 -2.88 3.15
CA ASP A 126 -29.63 -2.43 4.55
C ASP A 126 -30.38 -1.09 4.71
N GLN A 127 -31.51 -0.91 3.99
CA GLN A 127 -32.31 0.34 3.95
C GLN A 127 -31.56 1.55 3.37
N GLY A 128 -30.68 1.32 2.38
CA GLY A 128 -29.95 2.38 1.68
C GLY A 128 -28.53 2.64 2.22
N ASP A 129 -27.92 1.68 2.91
CA ASP A 129 -26.51 1.75 3.32
C ASP A 129 -25.61 1.04 2.29
N LEU A 130 -24.98 1.85 1.45
CA LEU A 130 -24.08 1.41 0.37
C LEU A 130 -22.77 0.78 0.88
N ILE A 131 -22.36 1.06 2.12
CA ILE A 131 -21.16 0.48 2.75
C ILE A 131 -21.52 -0.46 3.90
N GLY A 132 -22.80 -0.83 3.99
CA GLY A 132 -23.32 -1.76 4.99
C GLY A 132 -22.87 -3.21 4.75
N PRO A 133 -23.11 -4.10 5.73
CA PRO A 133 -22.73 -5.51 5.65
C PRO A 133 -23.25 -6.22 4.40
N THR A 134 -24.48 -5.92 3.95
CA THR A 134 -25.06 -6.56 2.77
C THR A 134 -24.34 -6.15 1.49
N ALA A 135 -24.05 -4.86 1.32
CA ALA A 135 -23.31 -4.36 0.16
C ALA A 135 -21.88 -4.94 0.12
N MET A 136 -21.21 -4.99 1.28
CA MET A 136 -19.90 -5.60 1.41
C MET A 136 -19.88 -7.10 1.08
N GLN A 137 -20.90 -7.84 1.53
CA GLN A 137 -21.01 -9.26 1.20
C GLN A 137 -21.13 -9.49 -0.31
N TRP A 138 -21.94 -8.69 -1.00
CA TRP A 138 -22.06 -8.76 -2.45
C TRP A 138 -20.77 -8.36 -3.16
N TYR A 139 -20.11 -7.31 -2.69
CA TYR A 139 -18.81 -6.88 -3.21
C TYR A 139 -17.79 -8.01 -3.17
N PHE A 140 -17.54 -8.59 -1.99
CA PHE A 140 -16.58 -9.67 -1.86
C PHE A 140 -17.00 -10.93 -2.60
N ARG A 141 -18.30 -11.22 -2.70
CA ARG A 141 -18.79 -12.34 -3.50
C ARG A 141 -18.43 -12.16 -4.97
N TYR A 142 -18.67 -10.98 -5.56
CA TYR A 142 -18.29 -10.71 -6.94
C TYR A 142 -16.77 -10.71 -7.11
N TYR A 143 -16.05 -10.04 -6.21
CA TYR A 143 -14.59 -9.93 -6.24
C TYR A 143 -13.87 -11.27 -6.18
N PHE A 144 -14.23 -12.13 -5.23
CA PHE A 144 -13.59 -13.44 -5.09
C PHE A 144 -14.09 -14.46 -6.10
N PHE A 145 -15.34 -14.36 -6.58
CA PHE A 145 -15.87 -15.27 -7.59
C PHE A 145 -15.12 -15.11 -8.93
N GLU A 146 -14.86 -13.88 -9.36
CA GLU A 146 -14.08 -13.62 -10.58
C GLU A 146 -12.63 -14.10 -10.44
N ARG A 147 -12.07 -14.05 -9.22
CA ARG A 147 -10.67 -14.43 -8.93
C ARG A 147 -10.49 -15.84 -8.39
N GLN A 148 -11.53 -16.67 -8.39
CA GLN A 148 -11.50 -18.00 -7.75
C GLN A 148 -10.34 -18.89 -8.26
N ALA A 149 -9.96 -18.75 -9.53
CA ALA A 149 -8.85 -19.49 -10.12
C ALA A 149 -7.49 -19.06 -9.52
N GLU A 150 -7.32 -17.77 -9.24
CA GLU A 150 -6.11 -17.19 -8.64
C GLU A 150 -5.96 -17.56 -7.17
N MET A 151 -7.07 -17.73 -6.45
CA MET A 151 -7.09 -18.01 -5.00
C MET A 151 -6.48 -19.38 -4.64
N THR A 152 -6.25 -20.24 -5.62
CA THR A 152 -5.49 -21.48 -5.40
C THR A 152 -3.97 -21.25 -5.29
N TYR A 153 -3.50 -20.04 -5.65
CA TYR A 153 -2.10 -19.64 -5.77
C TYR A 153 -1.31 -20.56 -6.71
N PRO A 154 -1.51 -20.44 -8.03
CA PRO A 154 -0.81 -21.27 -9.01
C PRO A 154 0.71 -21.06 -8.94
N VAL A 155 1.47 -22.15 -8.99
CA VAL A 155 2.93 -22.16 -8.90
C VAL A 155 3.51 -22.71 -10.19
N LYS A 156 4.26 -21.88 -10.92
CA LYS A 156 4.92 -22.25 -12.19
C LYS A 156 6.42 -22.56 -12.04
N SER A 157 7.02 -22.22 -10.91
CA SER A 157 8.47 -22.27 -10.67
C SER A 157 9.01 -23.64 -10.25
N ILE A 158 8.15 -24.66 -10.16
CA ILE A 158 8.47 -25.96 -9.57
C ILE A 158 8.74 -27.05 -10.62
N GLY A 159 8.53 -26.76 -11.91
CA GLY A 159 8.77 -27.69 -13.02
C GLY A 159 7.57 -28.58 -13.38
N TRP A 160 6.44 -28.43 -12.68
CA TRP A 160 5.14 -29.00 -13.04
C TRP A 160 4.01 -28.03 -12.66
N ASP A 161 2.81 -28.26 -13.18
CA ASP A 161 1.65 -27.42 -12.91
C ASP A 161 0.98 -27.80 -11.58
N ASP A 162 1.18 -26.97 -10.56
CA ASP A 162 0.51 -27.11 -9.26
C ASP A 162 0.15 -25.75 -8.65
N ASN A 163 -0.36 -25.78 -7.43
CA ASN A 163 -0.70 -24.59 -6.68
C ASN A 163 -0.31 -24.75 -5.20
N LEU A 164 -0.16 -23.64 -4.47
CA LEU A 164 0.32 -23.69 -3.08
C LEU A 164 -0.63 -24.50 -2.19
N LEU A 165 -1.93 -24.43 -2.44
CA LEU A 165 -2.90 -25.23 -1.70
C LEU A 165 -2.62 -26.73 -1.86
N GLY A 166 -2.35 -27.20 -3.09
CA GLY A 166 -1.97 -28.58 -3.39
C GLY A 166 -0.69 -28.98 -2.67
N LEU A 167 0.36 -28.15 -2.76
CA LEU A 167 1.65 -28.41 -2.14
C LEU A 167 1.58 -28.48 -0.59
N LEU A 168 0.71 -27.67 0.02
CA LEU A 168 0.54 -27.59 1.49
C LEU A 168 -0.50 -28.58 2.05
N SER A 169 -1.32 -29.22 1.21
CA SER A 169 -2.43 -30.08 1.63
C SER A 169 -2.18 -31.57 1.35
N SER A 170 -3.02 -32.23 0.55
CA SER A 170 -2.92 -33.67 0.25
C SER A 170 -1.87 -33.98 -0.82
N ASN A 171 -1.40 -32.95 -1.55
CA ASN A 171 -0.50 -33.07 -2.69
C ASN A 171 -0.96 -34.13 -3.70
N GLU A 172 -2.27 -34.11 -3.97
CA GLU A 172 -2.98 -35.17 -4.71
C GLU A 172 -2.39 -35.45 -6.08
N LYS A 173 -1.98 -34.41 -6.82
CA LYS A 173 -1.39 -34.55 -8.15
C LYS A 173 -0.13 -35.43 -8.12
N LEU A 174 0.84 -35.12 -7.26
CA LEU A 174 2.07 -35.90 -7.14
C LEU A 174 1.81 -37.32 -6.60
N VAL A 175 0.84 -37.48 -5.71
CA VAL A 175 0.44 -38.81 -5.19
C VAL A 175 -0.17 -39.67 -6.30
N GLN A 176 -1.00 -39.07 -7.16
CA GLN A 176 -1.59 -39.73 -8.33
C GLN A 176 -0.50 -40.09 -9.35
N ASP A 177 0.44 -39.19 -9.63
CA ASP A 177 1.55 -39.46 -10.53
C ASP A 177 2.48 -40.56 -10.03
N PHE A 178 2.82 -40.55 -8.73
CA PHE A 178 3.59 -41.62 -8.12
C PHE A 178 2.87 -42.98 -8.25
N ALA A 179 1.56 -43.01 -7.97
CA ALA A 179 0.75 -44.21 -8.07
C ALA A 179 0.64 -44.73 -9.50
N ARG A 180 0.58 -43.82 -10.49
CA ARG A 180 0.58 -44.17 -11.92
C ARG A 180 1.87 -44.87 -12.35
N VAL A 181 3.03 -44.39 -11.88
CA VAL A 181 4.35 -44.95 -12.23
C VAL A 181 4.66 -46.22 -11.44
N ASN A 182 4.42 -46.21 -10.12
CA ASN A 182 4.85 -47.28 -9.21
C ASN A 182 3.74 -48.30 -8.87
N LYS A 183 2.55 -48.13 -9.45
CA LYS A 183 1.34 -48.97 -9.20
C LYS A 183 0.94 -49.10 -7.73
N THR A 184 1.49 -48.25 -6.86
CA THR A 184 1.30 -48.26 -5.41
C THR A 184 1.27 -46.84 -4.89
N LYS A 185 0.54 -46.58 -3.79
CA LYS A 185 0.54 -45.26 -3.16
C LYS A 185 1.82 -45.06 -2.34
N PRO A 186 2.31 -43.81 -2.19
CA PRO A 186 3.40 -43.51 -1.28
C PRO A 186 3.06 -43.98 0.14
N THR A 187 4.01 -44.66 0.79
CA THR A 187 3.89 -45.14 2.19
C THR A 187 4.18 -44.06 3.23
N ILE A 188 4.63 -42.88 2.80
CA ILE A 188 4.88 -41.73 3.66
C ILE A 188 3.55 -41.15 4.19
N TYR A 189 3.54 -40.79 5.48
CA TYR A 189 2.38 -40.19 6.15
C TYR A 189 2.15 -38.74 5.71
N PHE A 190 3.23 -37.95 5.61
CA PHE A 190 3.19 -36.57 5.13
C PHE A 190 3.56 -36.53 3.65
N LYS A 191 2.62 -36.05 2.84
CA LYS A 191 2.73 -35.97 1.36
C LYS A 191 2.96 -34.53 0.89
N GLN A 192 2.87 -33.57 1.81
CA GLN A 192 3.07 -32.15 1.59
C GLN A 192 4.48 -31.86 1.12
N SER A 193 4.60 -30.93 0.18
CA SER A 193 5.87 -30.41 -0.31
C SER A 193 6.19 -29.07 0.35
N PHE A 194 6.27 -29.04 1.68
CA PHE A 194 6.48 -27.80 2.46
C PHE A 194 7.71 -27.00 2.02
N MET A 195 8.83 -27.68 1.77
CA MET A 195 10.06 -27.04 1.29
C MET A 195 9.87 -26.38 -0.08
N THR A 196 9.18 -27.05 -1.00
CA THR A 196 8.88 -26.53 -2.34
C THR A 196 7.90 -25.37 -2.25
N ALA A 197 6.84 -25.50 -1.44
CA ALA A 197 5.88 -24.44 -1.18
C ALA A 197 6.57 -23.20 -0.58
N ALA A 198 7.47 -23.38 0.40
CA ALA A 198 8.22 -22.29 1.02
C ALA A 198 9.17 -21.59 0.04
N LYS A 199 9.81 -22.35 -0.88
CA LYS A 199 10.67 -21.77 -1.93
C LYS A 199 9.87 -21.04 -3.02
N ALA A 200 8.69 -21.54 -3.34
CA ALA A 200 7.82 -20.95 -4.37
C ALA A 200 7.01 -19.76 -3.85
N PHE A 201 6.60 -19.80 -2.58
CA PHE A 201 5.81 -18.76 -1.95
C PHE A 201 6.65 -17.52 -1.69
N LYS A 202 6.10 -16.37 -2.09
CA LYS A 202 6.60 -15.06 -1.71
C LYS A 202 5.48 -14.35 -0.99
N ALA A 203 5.67 -14.06 0.30
CA ALA A 203 4.67 -13.36 1.10
C ALA A 203 4.38 -11.95 0.56
N ILE A 204 5.39 -11.30 -0.01
CA ILE A 204 5.31 -10.00 -0.69
C ILE A 204 6.07 -10.16 -2.01
N ASP A 205 5.36 -10.25 -3.14
CA ASP A 205 5.96 -10.27 -4.48
C ASP A 205 6.03 -8.86 -5.05
N ALA A 206 6.61 -7.94 -4.27
CA ALA A 206 6.96 -6.61 -4.74
C ALA A 206 8.50 -6.56 -4.80
N PRO A 207 9.11 -6.44 -5.99
CA PRO A 207 10.56 -6.36 -6.15
C PRO A 207 11.06 -4.97 -5.73
N THR A 208 10.66 -4.50 -4.56
CA THR A 208 11.03 -3.18 -4.05
C THR A 208 12.33 -3.26 -3.27
N ARG A 209 13.17 -2.24 -3.40
CA ARG A 209 14.41 -2.11 -2.66
C ARG A 209 14.34 -0.89 -1.75
N GLY A 210 14.84 -1.01 -0.52
CA GLY A 210 14.84 0.07 0.45
C GLY A 210 16.02 1.00 0.23
N ILE A 211 15.76 2.31 0.23
CA ILE A 211 16.79 3.36 0.17
C ILE A 211 16.63 4.27 1.38
N ILE A 212 17.73 4.51 2.09
CA ILE A 212 17.79 5.47 3.20
C ILE A 212 17.86 6.89 2.61
N VAL A 213 16.94 7.76 3.00
CA VAL A 213 16.84 9.14 2.50
C VAL A 213 17.33 10.16 3.55
N PRO A 214 18.06 11.20 3.16
CA PRO A 214 18.57 12.25 4.06
C PRO A 214 17.47 13.27 4.42
N TYR A 215 16.38 12.82 5.02
CA TYR A 215 15.22 13.66 5.33
C TYR A 215 15.52 14.77 6.35
N ASP A 216 16.22 14.44 7.44
CA ASP A 216 16.56 15.38 8.50
C ASP A 216 18.01 15.16 8.97
N GLN A 217 18.44 15.94 9.97
CA GLN A 217 19.79 15.81 10.53
C GLN A 217 20.06 14.40 11.05
N ARG A 218 19.07 13.75 11.68
CA ARG A 218 19.25 12.41 12.25
C ARG A 218 19.45 11.36 11.16
N ALA A 219 18.73 11.47 10.05
CA ALA A 219 18.93 10.61 8.89
C ALA A 219 20.37 10.70 8.35
N ASN A 220 20.92 11.92 8.26
CA ASN A 220 22.29 12.15 7.80
C ASN A 220 23.33 11.56 8.76
N GLU A 221 23.11 11.66 10.07
CA GLU A 221 23.96 11.02 11.08
C GLU A 221 23.97 9.49 10.94
N ILE A 222 22.79 8.88 10.71
CA ILE A 222 22.66 7.43 10.51
C ILE A 222 23.40 6.99 9.23
N ILE A 223 23.22 7.69 8.12
CA ILE A 223 23.92 7.39 6.85
C ILE A 223 25.44 7.47 7.07
N THR A 224 25.92 8.53 7.72
CA THR A 224 27.34 8.73 8.00
C THR A 224 27.90 7.61 8.89
N ALA A 225 27.17 7.25 9.95
CA ALA A 225 27.56 6.18 10.86
C ALA A 225 27.60 4.81 10.16
N LEU A 226 26.63 4.52 9.27
CA LEU A 226 26.61 3.28 8.49
C LEU A 226 27.76 3.22 7.47
N CYS A 227 28.11 4.34 6.83
CA CYS A 227 29.26 4.37 5.91
C CYS A 227 30.59 4.15 6.66
N ALA A 228 30.71 4.66 7.90
CA ALA A 228 31.92 4.55 8.71
C ALA A 228 32.06 3.22 9.49
N ALA A 229 30.99 2.44 9.66
CA ALA A 229 30.99 1.22 10.44
C ALA A 229 31.82 0.11 9.76
N TYR A 230 32.59 -0.68 10.50
CA TYR A 230 33.37 -1.79 9.92
C TYR A 230 32.48 -2.94 9.37
N GLU A 231 31.37 -3.22 10.05
CA GLU A 231 30.34 -4.20 9.61
C GLU A 231 28.94 -3.56 9.73
N PRO A 232 28.52 -2.75 8.75
CA PRO A 232 27.23 -2.03 8.76
C PRO A 232 26.02 -2.97 8.85
N ASP A 233 26.09 -4.14 8.22
CA ASP A 233 25.05 -5.17 8.20
C ASP A 233 24.79 -5.80 9.59
N LYS A 234 25.76 -5.70 10.50
CA LYS A 234 25.64 -6.18 11.89
C LYS A 234 25.26 -5.07 12.88
N GLN A 235 25.10 -3.83 12.43
CA GLN A 235 24.67 -2.71 13.27
C GLN A 235 23.15 -2.70 13.45
N PHE A 236 22.59 -3.72 14.10
CA PHE A 236 21.14 -3.90 14.25
C PHE A 236 20.42 -2.67 14.85
N GLY A 237 21.06 -1.95 15.77
CA GLY A 237 20.54 -0.71 16.34
C GLY A 237 20.39 0.39 15.29
N LEU A 238 21.46 0.68 14.54
CA LEU A 238 21.45 1.67 13.47
C LEU A 238 20.51 1.27 12.34
N LEU A 239 20.47 0.00 11.96
CA LEU A 239 19.55 -0.49 10.92
C LEU A 239 18.08 -0.34 11.34
N ARG A 240 17.77 -0.59 12.61
CA ARG A 240 16.41 -0.38 13.14
C ARG A 240 16.01 1.09 13.11
N GLU A 241 16.93 2.00 13.41
CA GLU A 241 16.68 3.44 13.26
C GLU A 241 16.57 3.85 11.78
N ALA A 242 17.44 3.33 10.92
CA ALA A 242 17.46 3.60 9.48
C ALA A 242 16.14 3.23 8.79
N GLN A 243 15.43 2.21 9.28
CA GLN A 243 14.10 1.84 8.78
C GLN A 243 13.10 3.00 8.84
N GLN A 244 13.21 3.92 9.81
CA GLN A 244 12.34 5.10 9.88
C GLN A 244 12.62 6.12 8.77
N TYR A 245 13.80 6.04 8.15
CA TYR A 245 14.26 6.89 7.06
C TYR A 245 14.40 6.12 5.75
N THR A 246 13.82 4.92 5.64
CA THR A 246 13.88 4.11 4.42
C THR A 246 12.60 4.25 3.60
N VAL A 247 12.75 4.45 2.29
CA VAL A 247 11.68 4.41 1.29
C VAL A 247 11.86 3.16 0.44
N ASN A 248 10.80 2.37 0.27
CA ASN A 248 10.81 1.20 -0.60
C ASN A 248 10.43 1.63 -2.01
N ILE A 249 11.30 1.39 -2.99
CA ILE A 249 11.08 1.81 -4.37
C ILE A 249 11.07 0.64 -5.35
N PHE A 250 10.32 0.81 -6.43
CA PHE A 250 10.22 -0.17 -7.51
C PHE A 250 11.43 -0.12 -8.47
N PRO A 251 11.67 -1.19 -9.26
CA PRO A 251 12.85 -1.29 -10.12
C PRO A 251 13.00 -0.15 -11.13
N ASN A 252 11.90 0.36 -11.68
CA ASN A 252 11.92 1.48 -12.63
C ASN A 252 12.50 2.78 -12.01
N LEU A 253 12.06 3.12 -10.79
CA LEU A 253 12.59 4.27 -10.07
C LEU A 253 14.04 4.03 -9.61
N LEU A 254 14.36 2.78 -9.23
CA LEU A 254 15.71 2.41 -8.84
C LEU A 254 16.69 2.60 -9.99
N MET A 255 16.32 2.16 -11.21
CA MET A 255 17.13 2.34 -12.42
C MET A 255 17.32 3.82 -12.75
N ALA A 256 16.27 4.63 -12.70
CA ALA A 256 16.38 6.07 -12.97
C ALA A 256 17.34 6.78 -11.99
N LEU A 257 17.26 6.45 -10.69
CA LEU A 257 18.15 7.01 -9.68
C LEU A 257 19.59 6.51 -9.82
N ASP A 258 19.80 5.26 -10.23
CA ASP A 258 21.13 4.69 -10.49
C ASP A 258 21.80 5.33 -11.71
N GLU A 259 21.05 5.48 -12.81
CA GLU A 259 21.50 6.19 -14.02
C GLU A 259 21.88 7.65 -13.73
N ALA A 260 21.11 8.31 -12.87
CA ALA A 260 21.40 9.67 -12.40
C ALA A 260 22.55 9.73 -11.38
N LYS A 261 23.12 8.59 -10.97
CA LYS A 261 24.10 8.46 -9.88
C LYS A 261 23.63 9.17 -8.60
N ALA A 262 22.34 9.06 -8.30
CA ALA A 262 21.70 9.70 -7.16
C ALA A 262 21.74 8.82 -5.90
N ILE A 263 21.95 7.51 -6.06
CA ILE A 263 21.99 6.51 -4.98
C ILE A 263 23.38 5.88 -4.89
N HIS A 264 23.74 5.41 -3.70
CA HIS A 264 25.01 4.72 -3.48
C HIS A 264 24.87 3.66 -2.37
N ALA A 265 25.67 2.60 -2.44
CA ALA A 265 25.75 1.62 -1.35
C ALA A 265 26.59 2.17 -0.18
N VAL A 266 26.27 1.83 1.06
CA VAL A 266 27.09 2.28 2.20
C VAL A 266 28.53 1.75 2.12
N GLN A 267 28.71 0.53 1.59
CA GLN A 267 29.99 -0.14 1.36
C GLN A 267 29.90 -1.13 0.20
N ASP A 268 31.06 -1.42 -0.41
CA ASP A 268 31.16 -2.42 -1.47
C ASP A 268 30.77 -3.81 -0.95
N GLY A 269 29.83 -4.46 -1.64
CA GLY A 269 29.31 -5.79 -1.26
C GLY A 269 28.18 -5.77 -0.23
N ILE A 270 27.78 -4.61 0.28
CA ILE A 270 26.65 -4.48 1.22
C ILE A 270 25.44 -3.89 0.50
N ASP A 271 24.31 -4.60 0.59
CA ASP A 271 23.04 -4.22 -0.04
C ASP A 271 22.24 -3.21 0.80
N ILE A 272 22.90 -2.15 1.27
CA ILE A 272 22.25 -1.03 1.96
C ILE A 272 22.49 0.22 1.13
N LEU A 273 21.42 0.73 0.54
CA LEU A 273 21.46 1.91 -0.32
C LEU A 273 21.05 3.16 0.45
N TYR A 274 21.69 4.28 0.13
CA TYR A 274 21.26 5.60 0.56
C TYR A 274 21.21 6.58 -0.62
N LEU A 275 20.41 7.63 -0.47
CA LEU A 275 20.30 8.71 -1.44
C LEU A 275 21.46 9.70 -1.21
N MET A 276 22.38 9.76 -2.16
CA MET A 276 23.55 10.64 -2.13
C MET A 276 23.23 12.06 -2.60
N LYS A 277 22.22 12.23 -3.46
CA LYS A 277 21.78 13.53 -3.98
C LYS A 277 20.46 13.96 -3.31
N PRO A 278 20.50 14.85 -2.29
CA PRO A 278 19.29 15.23 -1.54
C PRO A 278 18.22 15.93 -2.38
N GLU A 279 18.61 16.52 -3.51
CA GLU A 279 17.69 17.14 -4.48
C GLU A 279 16.62 16.20 -5.04
N TYR A 280 16.80 14.88 -4.96
CA TYR A 280 15.78 13.89 -5.33
C TYR A 280 14.76 13.61 -4.22
N TYR A 281 14.89 14.24 -3.05
CA TYR A 281 13.94 14.11 -1.95
C TYR A 281 13.30 15.46 -1.61
N SER A 282 12.01 15.59 -1.89
CA SER A 282 11.21 16.77 -1.57
C SER A 282 10.64 16.69 -0.16
N GLU A 283 10.66 17.81 0.55
CA GLU A 283 9.94 18.00 1.82
C GLU A 283 8.41 17.95 1.65
N HIS A 284 7.89 18.12 0.43
CA HIS A 284 6.44 18.10 0.16
C HIS A 284 5.96 16.79 -0.45
N PHE A 285 6.78 16.13 -1.27
CA PHE A 285 6.36 14.95 -2.03
C PHE A 285 7.12 13.66 -1.69
N GLY A 286 8.22 13.76 -0.94
CA GLY A 286 9.14 12.65 -0.69
C GLY A 286 10.08 12.41 -1.87
N LEU A 287 10.46 11.15 -2.07
CA LEU A 287 11.39 10.75 -3.11
C LEU A 287 10.78 10.89 -4.53
N ALA A 288 11.55 11.47 -5.44
CA ALA A 288 11.18 11.71 -6.84
C ALA A 288 12.19 11.08 -7.81
N ASP A 289 11.77 10.91 -9.06
CA ASP A 289 12.60 10.44 -10.19
C ASP A 289 13.43 11.57 -10.84
N LEU A 290 13.01 12.83 -10.64
CA LEU A 290 13.71 14.02 -11.12
C LEU A 290 14.15 14.91 -9.93
N PRO A 291 15.22 15.72 -10.10
CA PRO A 291 15.61 16.71 -9.12
C PRO A 291 14.46 17.67 -8.81
N THR A 292 14.10 17.77 -7.55
CA THR A 292 13.11 18.72 -7.05
C THR A 292 13.76 20.09 -6.88
N GLN A 293 13.17 21.13 -7.46
CA GLN A 293 13.67 22.48 -7.24
C GLN A 293 13.35 22.90 -5.80
N LYS A 294 14.32 23.53 -5.12
CA LYS A 294 14.04 24.21 -3.85
C LYS A 294 12.95 25.25 -4.09
N GLY A 295 11.75 25.03 -3.54
CA GLY A 295 10.60 25.94 -3.68
C GLY A 295 9.54 25.53 -4.70
N THR A 296 9.56 24.28 -5.23
CA THR A 296 8.43 23.77 -6.04
C THR A 296 7.20 23.67 -5.14
N ASN A 297 6.23 24.57 -5.33
CA ASN A 297 5.03 24.65 -4.52
C ASN A 297 4.03 23.60 -4.99
N PHE A 298 3.03 23.31 -4.15
CA PHE A 298 1.91 22.42 -4.49
C PHE A 298 1.16 22.83 -5.79
N TYR A 299 1.29 24.09 -6.20
CA TYR A 299 0.61 24.68 -7.34
C TYR A 299 1.35 24.52 -8.68
N ASP A 300 2.57 23.98 -8.68
CA ASP A 300 3.40 23.85 -9.89
C ASP A 300 3.21 22.50 -10.61
N PHE A 301 2.26 21.67 -10.14
CA PHE A 301 1.89 20.36 -10.71
C PHE A 301 0.40 20.28 -11.07
#